data_AF-A0A8S4BIK0-F1
#
_entry.id   AF-A0A8S4BIK0-F1
#
_cell.length_a   1.000
_cell.length_b   1.000
_cell.length_c   1.000
_cell.angle_alpha   90.00
_cell.angle_beta   90.00
_cell.angle_gamma   90.00
#
_symmetry.space_group_name_H-M   'P 1'
#
loop_
_entity.id
_entity.type
_entity.pdbx_description
1 polymer ?
#
loop_
_entity_poly.entity_id
_entity_poly.type
_entity_poly.pdbx_seq_one_letter_code
_entity_poly.pdbx_strand_id
1 'polypeptide(L)'
;MLFHNDTKHLATMVPSRDVIGLSLNKHKPWIETSYHGVITENTDIVLLDPPLVALDKDAPIPYAGEICAFNIHGLDAPFEAVVLNGTSGEGQLRTRGLVDCELQKEYTFIIQAHDCGSGPDGMEGKKSHK
;
A
#
# COMPACT_ATOMS: atom_id res chain seq x y z
N MET A 1 6.08 1.58 -18.31
CA MET A 1 6.10 0.64 -17.17
C MET A 1 4.97 -0.38 -17.36
N LEU A 2 5.23 -1.69 -17.37
CA LEU A 2 4.22 -2.74 -17.56
C LEU A 2 4.07 -3.55 -16.27
N PHE A 3 2.84 -3.68 -15.78
CA PHE A 3 2.51 -4.50 -14.61
C PHE A 3 1.49 -5.57 -15.03
N HIS A 4 1.77 -6.84 -14.72
CA HIS A 4 0.89 -7.97 -14.99
C HIS A 4 0.09 -8.31 -13.73
N ASN A 5 -1.23 -8.39 -13.86
CA ASN A 5 -2.16 -8.87 -12.85
C ASN A 5 -1.99 -10.38 -12.65
N ASP A 6 -1.41 -10.81 -11.54
CA ASP A 6 -1.45 -12.20 -11.12
C ASP A 6 -2.68 -12.45 -10.25
N THR A 7 -3.66 -13.20 -10.76
CA THR A 7 -4.67 -13.85 -9.91
C THR A 7 -5.10 -15.20 -10.50
N LYS A 8 -4.74 -16.30 -9.83
CA LYS A 8 -5.27 -17.68 -10.00
C LYS A 8 -5.78 -18.12 -8.62
N HIS A 9 -6.84 -18.91 -8.39
CA HIS A 9 -7.90 -19.60 -9.14
C HIS A 9 -8.98 -20.05 -8.12
N LEU A 10 -10.23 -20.17 -8.61
CA LEU A 10 -11.43 -20.94 -8.16
C LEU A 10 -11.65 -21.31 -6.67
N ALA A 11 -12.77 -20.82 -6.09
CA ALA A 11 -13.28 -21.23 -4.77
C ALA A 11 -14.72 -21.80 -4.84
N THR A 12 -14.94 -22.93 -4.18
CA THR A 12 -16.23 -23.64 -4.07
C THR A 12 -17.05 -23.08 -2.88
N MET A 13 -18.34 -22.77 -3.08
CA MET A 13 -19.21 -22.16 -2.07
C MET A 13 -19.99 -23.21 -1.24
N VAL A 14 -20.01 -23.05 0.09
CA VAL A 14 -21.01 -23.65 1.00
C VAL A 14 -21.57 -22.57 1.94
N PRO A 15 -22.89 -22.56 2.25
CA PRO A 15 -23.47 -21.56 3.13
C PRO A 15 -23.50 -22.06 4.58
N SER A 16 -23.13 -21.20 5.54
CA SER A 16 -23.46 -21.40 6.95
C SER A 16 -24.06 -20.13 7.54
N ARG A 17 -25.17 -20.30 8.24
CA ARG A 17 -26.04 -19.27 8.81
C ARG A 17 -25.54 -18.80 10.18
N ASP A 18 -25.64 -17.48 10.36
CA ASP A 18 -25.84 -16.66 11.57
C ASP A 18 -24.87 -16.73 12.78
N VAL A 19 -23.97 -15.74 12.92
CA VAL A 19 -23.49 -15.20 14.22
C VAL A 19 -23.04 -13.73 14.05
N ILE A 20 -23.49 -12.85 14.96
CA ILE A 20 -23.05 -11.47 15.27
C ILE A 20 -21.78 -11.02 14.51
N GLY A 21 -21.92 -10.07 13.57
CA GLY A 21 -20.84 -9.58 12.72
C GLY A 21 -19.75 -8.83 13.48
N LEU A 22 -18.79 -9.57 14.03
CA LEU A 22 -17.49 -9.02 14.41
C LEU A 22 -16.85 -8.42 13.14
N SER A 23 -16.37 -7.19 13.25
CA SER A 23 -15.62 -6.44 12.24
C SER A 23 -14.32 -7.16 11.89
N LEU A 24 -14.38 -8.09 10.95
CA LEU A 24 -13.22 -8.87 10.54
C LEU A 24 -12.55 -8.18 9.35
N ASN A 25 -11.24 -7.92 9.43
CA ASN A 25 -10.42 -7.67 8.26
C ASN A 25 -10.46 -8.94 7.37
N LYS A 26 -11.07 -8.83 6.21
CA LYS A 26 -11.24 -9.91 5.22
C LYS A 26 -10.62 -9.55 3.88
N HIS A 27 -10.38 -8.29 3.60
CA HIS A 27 -9.85 -7.83 2.34
C HIS A 27 -8.44 -7.28 2.53
N LYS A 28 -7.62 -7.46 1.50
CA LYS A 28 -6.33 -6.77 1.43
C LYS A 28 -6.54 -5.46 0.70
N PRO A 29 -5.87 -4.37 1.12
CA PRO A 29 -5.94 -3.14 0.38
C PRO A 29 -5.29 -3.29 -0.98
N TRP A 30 -5.76 -2.50 -1.95
CA TRP A 30 -5.23 -2.46 -3.31
C TRP A 30 -5.00 -1.03 -3.78
N ILE A 31 -4.21 -0.92 -4.84
CA ILE A 31 -3.97 0.30 -5.60
C ILE A 31 -4.55 0.07 -6.99
N GLU A 32 -5.41 0.97 -7.45
CA GLU A 32 -6.20 0.76 -8.68
C GLU A 32 -5.44 1.06 -9.97
N THR A 33 -4.38 1.86 -9.88
CA THR A 33 -3.70 2.42 -11.04
C THR A 33 -2.19 2.26 -10.96
N SER A 34 -1.56 2.24 -12.14
CA SER A 34 -0.14 2.56 -12.22
C SER A 34 0.06 4.06 -12.01
N TYR A 35 1.24 4.42 -11.52
CA TYR A 35 1.62 5.80 -11.30
C TYR A 35 2.75 6.21 -12.23
N HIS A 36 2.66 7.43 -12.74
CA HIS A 36 3.82 8.14 -13.28
C HIS A 36 4.13 9.29 -12.33
N GLY A 37 5.41 9.42 -11.98
CA GLY A 37 5.86 10.40 -11.00
C GLY A 37 6.98 11.26 -11.56
N VAL A 38 7.02 12.51 -11.15
CA VAL A 38 8.15 13.40 -11.38
C VAL A 38 8.69 13.89 -10.05
N ILE A 39 10.01 13.95 -9.94
CA ILE A 39 10.72 14.54 -8.81
C ILE A 39 11.70 15.57 -9.33
N THR A 40 11.82 16.68 -8.61
CA THR A 40 12.87 17.65 -8.84
C THR A 40 13.98 17.44 -7.84
N GLU A 41 15.23 17.62 -8.26
CA GLU A 41 16.42 17.39 -7.41
C GLU A 41 16.41 18.23 -6.12
N ASN A 42 15.71 19.36 -6.13
CA ASN A 42 15.61 20.29 -5.00
C ASN A 42 14.48 19.95 -4.01
N THR A 43 13.73 18.86 -4.25
CA THR A 43 12.57 18.48 -3.44
C THR A 43 12.65 17.02 -3.04
N ASP A 44 12.18 16.69 -1.85
CA ASP A 44 12.01 15.31 -1.40
C ASP A 44 10.65 14.73 -1.78
N ILE A 45 9.71 15.52 -2.29
CA ILE A 45 8.37 15.04 -2.66
C ILE A 45 8.33 14.62 -4.14
N VAL A 46 7.82 13.41 -4.39
CA VAL A 46 7.50 12.95 -5.74
C VAL A 46 6.06 13.34 -6.07
N LEU A 47 5.87 14.04 -7.18
CA LEU A 47 4.56 14.38 -7.70
C LEU A 47 4.05 13.24 -8.57
N LEU A 48 3.11 12.46 -8.04
CA LEU A 48 2.45 11.38 -8.77
C LEU A 48 1.21 11.90 -9.50
N ASP A 49 0.98 11.40 -10.71
CA ASP A 49 -0.24 11.61 -11.48
C ASP A 49 -0.84 10.24 -11.86
N PRO A 50 -1.95 9.81 -11.23
CA PRO A 50 -2.72 10.50 -10.18
C PRO A 50 -2.05 10.43 -8.78
N PRO A 51 -2.55 11.13 -7.75
CA PRO A 51 -2.04 11.02 -6.37
C PRO A 51 -2.10 9.59 -5.81
N LEU A 52 -1.18 9.25 -4.89
CA LEU A 52 -1.14 7.93 -4.27
C LEU A 52 -2.34 7.72 -3.34
N VAL A 53 -3.16 6.71 -3.66
CA VAL A 53 -4.31 6.31 -2.88
C VAL A 53 -4.38 4.79 -2.89
N ALA A 54 -4.54 4.19 -1.71
CA ALA A 54 -4.92 2.79 -1.56
C ALA A 54 -6.37 2.68 -1.08
N LEU A 55 -7.05 1.63 -1.51
CA LEU A 55 -8.44 1.37 -1.18
C LEU A 55 -8.56 0.03 -0.47
N ASP A 56 -9.51 -0.06 0.44
CA ASP A 56 -9.91 -1.30 1.09
C ASP A 56 -11.43 -1.47 1.06
N LYS A 57 -11.91 -2.70 0.83
CA LYS A 57 -13.35 -3.03 0.83
C LYS A 57 -13.91 -3.05 2.24
N ASP A 58 -13.05 -3.20 3.24
CA ASP A 58 -13.44 -3.15 4.64
C ASP A 58 -13.61 -1.69 5.11
N ALA A 59 -13.22 -0.68 4.32
CA ALA A 59 -13.46 0.72 4.68
C ALA A 59 -14.97 1.05 4.72
N PRO A 60 -15.44 1.85 5.70
CA PRO A 60 -14.66 2.61 6.69
C PRO A 60 -14.57 1.91 8.06
N ILE A 61 -14.58 0.57 8.12
CA ILE A 61 -14.45 -0.16 9.40
C ILE A 61 -13.09 0.22 10.03
N PRO A 62 -13.06 0.76 11.26
CA PRO A 62 -11.81 1.12 11.93
C PRO A 62 -10.85 -0.07 11.96
N TYR A 63 -9.57 0.21 11.76
CA TYR A 63 -8.48 -0.75 11.58
C TYR A 63 -8.56 -1.64 10.32
N ALA A 64 -9.68 -2.31 10.09
CA ALA A 64 -9.80 -3.27 9.00
C ALA A 64 -9.78 -2.62 7.61
N GLY A 65 -10.30 -1.40 7.48
CA GLY A 65 -10.28 -0.63 6.24
C GLY A 65 -9.39 0.60 6.27
N GLU A 66 -8.65 0.81 7.35
CA GLU A 66 -7.73 1.95 7.48
C GLU A 66 -6.35 1.56 6.99
N ILE A 67 -5.75 2.39 6.14
CA ILE A 67 -4.40 2.18 5.63
C ILE A 67 -3.39 2.68 6.65
N CYS A 68 -2.50 1.79 7.10
CA CYS A 68 -1.49 2.10 8.11
C CYS A 68 -0.07 2.21 7.55
N ALA A 69 0.22 1.59 6.41
CA ALA A 69 1.55 1.65 5.83
C ALA A 69 1.55 1.48 4.31
N PHE A 70 2.57 2.09 3.69
CA PHE A 70 3.00 1.77 2.34
C PHE A 70 4.43 1.25 2.38
N ASN A 71 4.67 0.11 1.74
CA ASN A 71 5.99 -0.49 1.60
C ASN A 71 6.46 -0.39 0.16
N ILE A 72 7.71 0.00 -0.03
CA ILE A 72 8.35 0.06 -1.34
C ILE A 72 9.23 -1.18 -1.52
N HIS A 73 8.99 -1.89 -2.62
CA HIS A 73 9.76 -3.06 -3.04
C HIS A 73 10.47 -2.77 -4.36
N GLY A 74 11.77 -2.98 -4.41
CA GLY A 74 12.60 -2.69 -5.58
C GLY A 74 14.05 -2.49 -5.15
N LEU A 75 15.00 -2.81 -6.05
CA LEU A 75 16.42 -2.59 -5.77
C LEU A 75 16.70 -1.08 -5.72
N ASP A 76 17.37 -0.64 -4.66
CA ASP A 76 18.05 0.66 -4.51
C ASP A 76 17.21 1.92 -4.77
N ALA A 77 15.88 1.82 -4.73
CA ALA A 77 15.00 2.97 -4.87
C ALA A 77 15.08 3.82 -3.58
N PRO A 78 15.63 5.06 -3.61
CA PRO A 78 15.83 5.89 -2.42
C PRO A 78 14.52 6.55 -1.99
N PHE A 79 13.39 5.84 -2.05
CA PHE A 79 12.07 6.37 -1.82
C PHE A 79 11.41 5.74 -0.59
N GLU A 80 10.45 6.45 -0.04
CA GLU A 80 9.49 5.97 0.94
C GLU A 80 8.10 6.49 0.60
N ALA A 81 7.07 5.73 0.96
CA ALA A 81 5.69 6.15 0.82
C ALA A 81 5.10 6.31 2.22
N VAL A 82 4.69 7.53 2.54
CA VAL A 82 4.12 7.88 3.85
C VAL A 82 2.60 7.92 3.74
N VAL A 83 1.90 7.48 4.79
CA VAL A 83 0.44 7.64 4.89
C VAL A 83 0.14 9.08 5.28
N LEU A 84 -0.66 9.78 4.47
CA LEU A 84 -1.17 11.11 4.81
C LEU A 84 -2.49 11.01 5.56
N ASN A 85 -3.36 10.09 5.15
CA ASN A 85 -4.65 9.87 5.78
C ASN A 85 -5.04 8.39 5.65
N GLY A 86 -5.07 7.68 6.78
CA GLY A 86 -5.37 6.25 6.80
C GLY A 86 -6.82 5.92 6.45
N THR A 87 -7.77 6.80 6.78
CA THR A 87 -9.20 6.56 6.52
C THR A 87 -9.57 6.72 5.05
N SER A 88 -8.97 7.70 4.35
CA SER A 88 -9.13 7.85 2.89
C SER A 88 -8.14 6.99 2.09
N GLY A 89 -7.09 6.49 2.75
CA GLY A 89 -6.00 5.75 2.12
C GLY A 89 -5.02 6.61 1.32
N GLU A 90 -5.04 7.93 1.51
CA GLU A 90 -4.14 8.86 0.84
C GLU A 90 -2.70 8.70 1.35
N GLY A 91 -1.75 8.65 0.43
CA GLY A 91 -0.33 8.59 0.70
C GLY A 91 0.47 9.63 -0.07
N GLN A 92 1.75 9.77 0.28
CA GLN A 92 2.69 10.61 -0.44
C GLN A 92 4.01 9.87 -0.61
N LEU A 93 4.52 9.88 -1.83
CA LEU A 93 5.83 9.33 -2.14
C LEU A 93 6.89 10.42 -1.91
N ARG A 94 7.96 10.06 -1.20
CA ARG A 94 9.08 10.93 -0.88
C ARG A 94 10.41 10.22 -1.13
N THR A 95 11.49 10.99 -1.25
CA THR A 95 12.84 10.45 -1.21
C THR A 95 13.38 10.44 0.21
N ARG A 96 14.24 9.46 0.50
CA ARG A 96 15.02 9.37 1.74
C ARG A 96 16.27 10.25 1.72
N GLY A 97 16.57 10.87 0.59
CA GLY A 97 17.77 11.67 0.36
C GLY A 97 17.74 12.38 -0.99
N LEU A 98 18.84 13.05 -1.32
CA LEU A 98 19.01 13.71 -2.61
C LEU A 98 19.07 12.68 -3.74
N VAL A 99 18.37 12.98 -4.84
CA VAL A 99 18.38 12.17 -6.05
C VAL A 99 19.21 12.87 -7.11
N ASP A 100 20.27 12.21 -7.57
CA ASP A 100 21.05 12.67 -8.72
C ASP A 100 20.37 12.18 -10.00
N CYS A 101 19.66 13.11 -10.65
CA CYS A 101 18.93 12.84 -11.89
C CYS A 101 19.85 12.62 -13.10
N GLU A 102 21.13 13.00 -13.04
CA GLU A 102 22.09 12.75 -14.10
C GLU A 102 22.56 11.29 -14.08
N LEU A 103 22.76 10.74 -12.87
CA LEU A 103 23.19 9.36 -12.66
C LEU A 103 22.08 8.34 -12.98
N GLN A 104 20.87 8.59 -12.50
CA GLN A 104 19.72 7.68 -12.70
C GLN A 104 18.48 8.48 -13.08
N LYS A 105 18.09 8.37 -14.36
CA LYS A 105 16.99 9.15 -14.96
C LYS A 105 15.60 8.58 -14.71
N GLU A 106 15.50 7.30 -14.36
CA GLU A 106 14.23 6.61 -14.16
C GLU A 106 14.33 5.60 -13.03
N TYR A 107 13.32 5.57 -12.17
CA TYR A 107 13.20 4.58 -11.10
C TYR A 107 11.94 3.74 -11.32
N THR A 108 12.07 2.43 -11.15
CA THR A 108 10.95 1.49 -11.18
C THR A 108 10.95 0.67 -9.90
N PHE A 109 9.85 0.74 -9.17
CA PHE A 109 9.62 -0.03 -7.94
C PHE A 109 8.13 -0.30 -7.78
N ILE A 110 7.80 -1.14 -6.81
CA ILE A 110 6.44 -1.54 -6.47
C ILE A 110 6.08 -0.90 -5.14
N ILE A 111 4.90 -0.27 -5.07
CA ILE A 111 4.32 0.21 -3.82
C ILE A 111 3.27 -0.80 -3.38
N GLN A 112 3.33 -1.23 -2.13
CA GLN A 112 2.36 -2.12 -1.50
C GLN A 112 1.70 -1.41 -0.33
N ALA A 113 0.37 -1.37 -0.31
CA ALA A 113 -0.39 -0.87 0.82
C ALA A 113 -0.64 -1.97 1.87
N HIS A 114 -0.78 -1.55 3.13
CA HIS A 114 -1.15 -2.39 4.26
C HIS A 114 -2.20 -1.69 5.11
N ASP A 115 -3.28 -2.41 5.41
CA ASP A 115 -4.28 -1.98 6.36
C ASP A 115 -3.77 -2.12 7.81
N CYS A 116 -4.49 -1.54 8.77
CA CYS A 116 -4.13 -1.59 10.19
C CYS A 116 -4.55 -2.90 10.89
N GLY A 117 -5.17 -3.85 10.19
CA GLY A 117 -5.53 -5.16 10.71
C GLY A 117 -6.80 -5.17 11.56
N SER A 118 -6.79 -5.97 12.62
CA SER A 118 -7.99 -6.24 13.46
C SER A 118 -8.06 -5.38 14.74
N GLY A 119 -7.23 -4.34 14.90
CA GLY A 119 -7.27 -3.46 16.08
C GLY A 119 -5.99 -3.40 16.91
N PRO A 120 -5.99 -2.65 18.04
CA PRO A 120 -4.82 -2.38 18.87
C PRO A 120 -4.30 -3.61 19.63
N ASP A 121 -5.13 -4.65 19.80
CA ASP A 121 -4.70 -5.98 20.27
C ASP A 121 -4.00 -6.82 19.17
N GLY A 122 -3.96 -6.31 17.93
CA GLY A 122 -3.21 -6.87 16.81
C GLY A 122 -1.79 -6.29 16.75
N MET A 123 -1.05 -6.34 17.86
CA MET A 123 0.34 -5.89 17.88
C MET A 123 1.20 -6.65 16.85
N GLU A 124 1.83 -5.84 16.02
CA GLU A 124 2.97 -6.10 15.14
C GLU A 124 3.92 -7.26 15.52
N GLY A 125 4.57 -7.79 14.49
CA GLY A 125 5.99 -8.14 14.62
C GLY A 125 6.33 -9.61 14.42
N LYS A 126 6.75 -9.92 13.19
CA LYS A 126 7.61 -11.03 12.75
C LYS A 126 8.03 -12.05 13.83
N LYS A 127 7.68 -13.33 13.61
CA LYS A 127 8.63 -14.43 13.86
C LYS A 127 8.74 -15.31 12.61
N SER A 128 9.74 -14.97 11.81
CA SER A 128 10.47 -15.98 11.03
C SER A 128 11.25 -16.89 12.00
N HIS A 129 11.44 -18.15 11.58
CA HIS A 129 12.05 -19.34 12.21
C HIS A 129 11.00 -20.40 12.60
N LYS A 130 11.10 -21.64 12.13
CA LYS A 130 12.29 -22.48 11.92
C LYS A 130 12.15 -23.38 10.68
#